data_AF-A0A0V1Q0Y1-F1
#
_entry.id   AF-A0A0V1Q0Y1-F1
#
_cell.length_a   1.000
_cell.length_b   1.000
_cell.length_c   1.000
_cell.angle_alpha   90.00
_cell.angle_beta   90.00
_cell.angle_gamma   90.00
#
_symmetry.space_group_name_H-M   'P 1'
#
loop_
_entity.id
_entity.type
_entity.pdbx_description
1 polymer ?
#
loop_
_entity_poly.entity_id
_entity_poly.type
_entity_poly.pdbx_seq_one_letter_code
_entity_poly.pdbx_strand_id
1 'polypeptide(L)'
;MIRQNYSLANELKSKERKQQSKVQQRQKRQFKIEKLSAADPIRIFRQIERLELNQEKTDRDILYLKKLKEDWEFIKENGLHKAKVESFLAQKEQEEKTKAKANSKLWGLKSIYFNPELNPLGKVPGDKLLEKPIIQLPNHTKPLKSHVYTKYSKDPLIDRLEVVLPEGEPPKFYKMVQNTQRNNATSNILSSSNDVPNVTDVILSTEKAVNMLVPSAILKKSKKKELDHDDRDDDYDYDNDYAPEEEEYLIAIGKLPSKRSRIN
;
A
#
# COMPACT_ATOMS: atom_id res chain seq x y z
N MET A 1 -24.58 -1.79 50.38
CA MET A 1 -23.30 -1.29 49.83
C MET A 1 -22.19 -1.66 50.80
N ILE A 2 -21.51 -2.79 50.58
CA ILE A 2 -20.47 -3.29 51.49
C ILE A 2 -19.20 -2.47 51.22
N ARG A 3 -18.76 -1.68 52.21
CA ARG A 3 -17.48 -0.97 52.13
C ARG A 3 -16.37 -2.04 52.20
N GLN A 4 -15.64 -2.21 51.11
CA GLN A 4 -14.44 -3.07 51.08
C GLN A 4 -13.50 -2.63 52.21
N ASN A 5 -13.00 -3.59 52.99
CA ASN A 5 -12.09 -3.31 54.10
C ASN A 5 -10.80 -2.69 53.56
N TYR A 6 -10.57 -1.42 53.90
CA TYR A 6 -9.35 -0.71 53.55
C TYR A 6 -8.15 -1.40 54.23
N SER A 7 -7.21 -1.91 53.44
CA SER A 7 -5.99 -2.54 53.94
C SER A 7 -4.79 -1.70 53.54
N LEU A 8 -4.12 -1.12 54.54
CA LEU A 8 -2.89 -0.34 54.37
C LEU A 8 -1.80 -1.15 53.65
N ALA A 9 -1.76 -2.46 53.88
CA ALA A 9 -0.82 -3.35 53.19
C ALA A 9 -1.10 -3.45 51.68
N ASN A 10 -2.37 -3.41 51.25
CA ASN A 10 -2.72 -3.42 49.84
C ASN A 10 -2.42 -2.08 49.16
N GLU A 11 -2.58 -0.97 49.88
CA GLU A 11 -2.20 0.36 49.38
C GLU A 11 -0.68 0.48 49.20
N LEU A 12 0.11 0.02 50.17
CA LEU A 12 1.58 -0.01 50.08
C LEU A 12 2.05 -0.88 48.91
N LYS A 13 1.49 -2.09 48.76
CA LYS A 13 1.78 -2.95 47.59
C LYS A 13 1.41 -2.29 46.27
N SER A 14 0.29 -1.56 46.22
CA SER A 14 -0.12 -0.82 45.01
C SER A 14 0.84 0.33 44.68
N LYS A 15 1.27 1.10 45.69
CA LYS A 15 2.28 2.17 45.52
C LYS A 15 3.62 1.61 45.06
N GLU A 16 4.06 0.50 45.66
CA GLU A 16 5.29 -0.18 45.26
C GLU A 16 5.22 -0.70 43.82
N ARG A 17 4.12 -1.36 43.44
CA ARG A 17 3.89 -1.81 42.05
C ARG A 17 3.92 -0.64 41.06
N LYS A 18 3.29 0.49 41.41
CA LYS A 18 3.34 1.71 40.58
C LYS A 18 4.76 2.24 40.45
N GLN A 19 5.53 2.26 41.54
CA GLN A 19 6.92 2.69 41.52
C GLN A 19 7.80 1.76 40.67
N GLN A 20 7.64 0.45 40.81
CA GLN A 20 8.34 -0.55 40.00
C GLN A 20 7.98 -0.41 38.51
N SER A 21 6.70 -0.25 38.18
CA SER A 21 6.24 -0.01 36.80
C SER A 21 6.89 1.25 36.21
N LYS A 22 6.91 2.36 36.95
CA LYS A 22 7.58 3.61 36.52
C LYS A 22 9.06 3.42 36.24
N VAL A 23 9.77 2.68 37.10
CA VAL A 23 11.20 2.38 36.89
C VAL A 23 11.40 1.54 35.62
N GLN A 24 10.57 0.51 35.42
CA GLN A 24 10.62 -0.33 34.22
C GLN A 24 10.32 0.47 32.95
N GLN A 25 9.31 1.36 32.96
CA GLN A 25 9.00 2.24 31.83
C GLN A 25 10.17 3.16 31.49
N ARG A 26 10.79 3.79 32.50
CA ARG A 26 11.99 4.62 32.31
C ARG A 26 13.14 3.83 31.70
N GLN A 27 13.41 2.63 32.21
CA GLN A 27 14.44 1.74 31.68
C GLN A 27 14.16 1.34 30.23
N LYS A 28 12.91 0.97 29.91
CA LYS A 28 12.49 0.64 28.54
C LYS A 28 12.67 1.82 27.59
N ARG A 29 12.25 3.03 28.00
CA ARG A 29 12.43 4.26 27.21
C ARG A 29 13.90 4.55 26.98
N GLN A 30 14.73 4.49 28.03
CA GLN A 30 16.17 4.71 27.93
C GLN A 30 16.84 3.71 26.98
N PHE A 31 16.50 2.42 27.11
CA PHE A 31 16.98 1.38 26.22
C PHE A 31 16.55 1.63 24.76
N LYS A 32 15.31 2.08 24.53
CA LYS A 32 14.82 2.43 23.19
C LYS A 32 15.62 3.60 22.60
N ILE A 33 15.88 4.64 23.39
CA ILE A 33 16.72 5.78 22.98
C ILE A 33 18.12 5.32 22.63
N GLU A 34 18.76 4.54 23.51
CA GLU A 34 20.12 4.04 23.28
C GLU A 34 20.20 3.20 22.01
N LYS A 35 19.28 2.24 21.85
CA LYS A 35 19.19 1.38 20.67
C LYS A 35 19.01 2.19 19.38
N LEU A 36 18.10 3.16 19.36
CA LEU A 36 17.81 3.97 18.17
C LEU A 36 18.88 5.06 17.92
N SER A 37 19.57 5.50 18.96
CA SER A 37 20.72 6.39 18.84
C SER A 37 21.93 5.70 18.18
N ALA A 38 22.10 4.39 18.42
CA ALA A 38 23.13 3.59 17.76
C ALA A 38 22.73 3.15 16.34
N ALA A 39 21.42 3.06 16.06
CA ALA A 39 20.92 2.63 14.76
C ALA A 39 20.99 3.74 13.70
N ASP A 40 21.20 3.34 12.44
CA ASP A 40 21.16 4.28 11.31
C ASP A 40 19.70 4.54 10.86
N PRO A 41 19.22 5.81 10.93
CA PRO A 41 17.84 6.14 10.58
C PRO A 41 17.54 5.89 9.10
N ILE A 42 18.50 6.11 8.21
CA ILE A 42 18.36 5.89 6.77
C ILE A 42 18.12 4.40 6.45
N ARG A 43 18.73 3.50 7.22
CA ARG A 43 18.55 2.06 7.03
C ARG A 43 17.12 1.63 7.39
N ILE A 44 16.59 2.17 8.49
CA ILE A 44 15.19 1.97 8.91
C ILE A 44 14.25 2.44 7.81
N PHE A 45 14.46 3.66 7.31
CA PHE A 45 13.65 4.25 6.25
C PHE A 45 13.63 3.39 4.97
N ARG A 46 14.81 2.98 4.47
CA ARG A 46 14.92 2.10 3.29
C ARG A 46 14.31 0.72 3.51
N GLN A 47 14.25 0.26 4.75
CA GLN A 47 13.61 -1.01 5.07
C GLN A 47 12.09 -0.89 5.06
N ILE A 48 11.55 0.23 5.54
CA ILE A 48 10.14 0.58 5.40
C ILE A 48 9.77 0.62 3.91
N GLU A 49 10.50 1.39 3.09
CA GLU A 49 10.20 1.49 1.65
C GLU A 49 10.19 0.12 0.95
N ARG A 50 11.18 -0.75 1.25
CA ARG A 50 11.23 -2.10 0.66
C ARG A 50 10.02 -2.94 1.05
N LEU A 51 9.63 -2.92 2.33
CA LEU A 51 8.46 -3.67 2.79
C LEU A 51 7.14 -3.05 2.29
N GLU A 52 7.12 -1.76 2.01
CA GLU A 52 5.94 -1.10 1.42
C GLU A 52 5.74 -1.47 -0.05
N LEU A 53 6.82 -1.59 -0.81
CA LEU A 53 6.81 -1.97 -2.23
C LEU A 53 6.42 -3.43 -2.47
N ASN A 54 6.69 -4.33 -1.51
CA ASN A 54 6.29 -5.72 -1.62
C ASN A 54 4.77 -5.86 -1.59
N GLN A 55 4.18 -6.43 -2.65
CA GLN A 55 2.72 -6.60 -2.77
C GLN A 55 2.19 -7.77 -1.91
N GLU A 56 2.98 -8.83 -1.74
CA GLU A 56 2.64 -9.97 -0.89
C GLU A 56 3.31 -9.78 0.48
N LYS A 57 2.53 -9.46 1.51
CA LYS A 57 3.02 -9.26 2.89
C LYS A 57 2.46 -10.35 3.79
N THR A 58 3.35 -11.01 4.54
CA THR A 58 2.93 -11.92 5.60
C THR A 58 2.52 -11.15 6.85
N ASP A 59 1.76 -11.75 7.76
CA ASP A 59 1.39 -11.10 9.04
C ASP A 59 2.61 -10.65 9.84
N ARG A 60 3.71 -11.42 9.75
CA ARG A 60 4.99 -11.06 10.38
C ARG A 60 5.58 -9.80 9.77
N ASP A 61 5.49 -9.63 8.45
CA ASP A 61 5.98 -8.43 7.77
C ASP A 61 5.15 -7.20 8.14
N ILE A 62 3.84 -7.37 8.32
CA ILE A 62 2.93 -6.30 8.76
C ILE A 62 3.30 -5.84 10.18
N LEU A 63 3.48 -6.77 11.12
CA LEU A 63 3.90 -6.45 12.48
C LEU A 63 5.28 -5.79 12.52
N TYR A 64 6.22 -6.31 11.74
CA TYR A 64 7.56 -5.76 11.66
C TYR A 64 7.58 -4.35 11.02
N LEU A 65 6.75 -4.13 10.00
CA LEU A 65 6.57 -2.81 9.37
C LEU A 65 5.97 -1.79 10.36
N LYS A 66 4.97 -2.19 11.17
CA LYS A 66 4.44 -1.32 12.24
C LYS A 66 5.55 -0.90 13.21
N LYS A 67 6.34 -1.86 13.68
CA LYS A 67 7.48 -1.60 14.56
C LYS A 67 8.51 -0.64 13.95
N LEU A 68 8.86 -0.82 12.66
CA LEU A 68 9.79 0.09 11.98
C LEU A 68 9.22 1.51 11.85
N LYS A 69 7.91 1.64 11.61
CA LYS A 69 7.23 2.95 11.58
C LYS A 69 7.25 3.63 12.94
N GLU A 70 6.92 2.90 14.01
CA GLU A 70 7.02 3.41 15.38
C GLU A 70 8.46 3.82 15.75
N ASP A 71 9.46 3.04 15.35
CA ASP A 71 10.87 3.37 15.57
C ASP A 71 11.28 4.64 14.79
N TRP A 72 10.78 4.80 13.56
CA TRP A 72 11.02 5.99 12.74
C TRP A 72 10.34 7.24 13.31
N GLU A 73 9.09 7.13 13.74
CA GLU A 73 8.34 8.22 14.41
C GLU A 73 9.04 8.63 15.71
N PHE A 74 9.47 7.66 16.52
CA PHE A 74 10.21 7.91 17.74
C PHE A 74 11.52 8.68 17.49
N ILE A 75 12.25 8.34 16.42
CA ILE A 75 13.47 9.05 16.00
C ILE A 75 13.14 10.52 15.66
N LYS A 76 12.04 10.75 14.95
CA LYS A 76 11.62 12.09 14.53
C LYS A 76 11.18 12.96 15.71
N GLU A 77 10.35 12.42 16.60
CA GLU A 77 9.81 13.15 17.76
C GLU A 77 10.88 13.51 18.79
N ASN A 78 11.73 12.54 19.13
CA ASN A 78 12.82 12.78 20.09
C ASN A 78 14.02 13.48 19.45
N GLY A 79 13.99 13.68 18.13
CA GLY A 79 15.07 14.37 17.44
C GLY A 79 16.39 13.60 17.48
N LEU A 80 16.33 12.28 17.35
CA LEU A 80 17.52 11.46 17.19
C LEU A 80 18.06 11.66 15.77
N HIS A 81 19.38 11.81 15.62
CA HIS A 81 20.04 11.96 14.31
C HIS A 81 19.50 13.10 13.41
N LYS A 82 19.00 14.21 13.98
CA LYS A 82 18.34 15.31 13.23
C LYS A 82 19.07 15.71 11.96
N ALA A 83 20.37 16.01 12.06
CA ALA A 83 21.18 16.45 10.93
C ALA A 83 21.19 15.44 9.76
N LYS A 84 21.26 14.14 10.05
CA LYS A 84 21.23 13.09 9.02
C LYS A 84 19.85 12.92 8.41
N VAL A 85 18.80 12.97 9.24
CA VAL A 85 17.41 12.80 8.77
C VAL A 85 16.98 13.98 7.89
N GLU A 86 17.26 15.21 8.33
CA GLU A 86 16.91 16.43 7.58
C GLU A 86 17.65 16.51 6.25
N SER A 87 18.97 16.27 6.25
CA SER A 87 19.75 16.26 5.00
C SER A 87 19.27 15.18 4.03
N PHE A 88 18.93 13.99 4.53
CA PHE A 88 18.39 12.90 3.72
C PHE A 88 17.01 13.24 3.13
N LEU A 89 16.10 13.82 3.92
CA LEU A 89 14.78 14.23 3.45
C LEU A 89 14.87 15.35 2.40
N ALA A 90 15.78 16.33 2.60
CA ALA A 90 16.02 17.40 1.64
C ALA A 90 16.58 16.85 0.31
N GLN A 91 17.52 15.91 0.37
CA GLN A 91 18.04 15.21 -0.82
C GLN A 91 16.93 14.47 -1.56
N LYS A 92 16.08 13.72 -0.83
CA LYS A 92 14.97 12.97 -1.43
C LYS A 92 13.97 13.91 -2.11
N GLU A 93 13.60 15.01 -1.46
CA GLU A 93 12.69 16.00 -2.04
C GLU A 93 13.30 16.66 -3.29
N GLN A 94 14.60 16.97 -3.28
CA GLN A 94 15.30 17.51 -4.43
C GLN A 94 15.37 16.50 -5.58
N GLU A 95 15.62 15.23 -5.30
CA GLU A 95 15.56 14.16 -6.29
C GLU A 95 14.16 14.01 -6.89
N GLU A 96 13.11 14.03 -6.09
CA GLU A 96 11.73 13.95 -6.60
C GLU A 96 11.38 15.17 -7.45
N LYS A 97 11.76 16.38 -7.02
CA LYS A 97 11.59 17.61 -7.81
C LYS A 97 12.35 17.55 -9.13
N THR A 98 13.57 17.04 -9.14
CA THR A 98 14.37 16.92 -10.37
C THR A 98 13.83 15.83 -11.29
N LYS A 99 13.40 14.68 -10.75
CA LYS A 99 12.69 13.61 -11.50
C LYS A 99 11.38 14.12 -12.10
N ALA A 100 10.58 14.85 -11.34
CA ALA A 100 9.33 15.45 -11.84
C ALA A 100 9.58 16.50 -12.93
N LYS A 101 10.61 17.35 -12.77
CA LYS A 101 11.04 18.30 -13.80
C LYS A 101 11.55 17.58 -15.06
N ALA A 102 12.33 16.52 -14.91
CA ALA A 102 12.84 15.74 -16.03
C ALA A 102 11.69 15.01 -16.78
N ASN A 103 10.74 14.45 -16.04
CA ASN A 103 9.58 13.75 -16.61
C ASN A 103 8.66 14.72 -17.37
N SER A 104 8.45 15.94 -16.86
CA SER A 104 7.59 16.95 -17.48
C SER A 104 8.25 17.70 -18.65
N LYS A 105 9.58 17.73 -18.72
CA LYS A 105 10.33 18.42 -19.78
C LYS A 105 10.36 17.60 -21.08
N LEU A 106 9.96 18.20 -22.21
CA LEU A 106 10.16 17.59 -23.52
C LEU A 106 11.62 17.58 -23.93
N TRP A 107 12.04 16.54 -24.66
CA TRP A 107 13.40 16.40 -25.19
C TRP A 107 13.58 17.13 -26.53
N GLY A 108 12.88 18.26 -26.71
CA GLY A 108 12.89 19.05 -27.96
C GLY A 108 12.47 18.22 -29.17
N LEU A 109 13.13 18.44 -30.31
CA LEU A 109 12.88 17.76 -31.60
C LEU A 109 12.81 16.22 -31.50
N LYS A 110 13.48 15.62 -30.52
CA LYS A 110 13.50 14.16 -30.34
C LYS A 110 12.26 13.65 -29.62
N SER A 111 11.42 14.50 -29.02
CA SER A 111 10.23 14.05 -28.29
C SER A 111 9.06 13.78 -29.23
N ILE A 112 8.23 12.78 -28.89
CA ILE A 112 7.01 12.48 -29.66
C ILE A 112 6.03 13.66 -29.66
N TYR A 113 5.94 14.38 -28.54
CA TYR A 113 4.98 15.47 -28.32
C TYR A 113 5.53 16.86 -28.67
N PHE A 114 6.74 16.92 -29.26
CA PHE A 114 7.29 18.19 -29.70
C PHE A 114 6.61 18.65 -30.98
N ASN A 115 5.84 19.73 -30.85
CA ASN A 115 5.30 20.48 -31.96
C ASN A 115 5.46 21.97 -31.59
N PRO A 116 6.28 22.75 -32.30
CA PRO A 116 6.54 24.14 -31.96
C PRO A 116 5.28 25.01 -31.99
N GLU A 117 4.29 24.67 -32.83
CA GLU A 117 3.03 25.42 -32.95
C GLU A 117 2.01 25.00 -31.87
N LEU A 118 1.84 23.69 -31.66
CA LEU A 118 0.82 23.16 -30.74
C LEU A 118 1.30 23.03 -29.28
N ASN A 119 2.61 23.03 -29.05
CA ASN A 119 3.20 22.91 -27.72
C ASN A 119 4.43 23.82 -27.56
N PRO A 120 4.23 25.15 -27.57
CA PRO A 120 5.31 26.12 -27.49
C PRO A 120 6.05 26.06 -26.14
N LEU A 121 5.41 25.57 -25.09
CA LEU A 121 5.99 25.47 -23.74
C LEU A 121 6.94 24.28 -23.57
N GLY A 122 7.00 23.36 -24.55
CA GLY A 122 7.92 22.23 -24.48
C GLY A 122 7.63 21.29 -23.29
N LYS A 123 6.37 21.14 -22.89
CA LYS A 123 5.95 20.28 -21.75
C LYS A 123 5.24 19.02 -22.22
N VAL A 124 5.48 17.91 -21.54
CA VAL A 124 4.75 16.66 -21.80
C VAL A 124 3.29 16.84 -21.38
N PRO A 125 2.32 16.44 -22.23
CA PRO A 125 0.92 16.35 -21.80
C PRO A 125 0.82 15.47 -20.55
N GLY A 126 0.37 16.03 -19.42
CA GLY A 126 0.43 15.37 -18.11
C GLY A 126 -0.86 15.54 -17.30
N ASP A 127 -0.80 15.21 -16.01
CA ASP A 127 -1.96 15.13 -15.11
C ASP A 127 -2.69 16.45 -14.85
N LYS A 128 -2.16 17.59 -15.34
CA LYS A 128 -2.76 18.92 -15.14
C LYS A 128 -3.76 19.31 -16.23
N LEU A 129 -4.09 18.40 -17.14
CA LEU A 129 -5.14 18.61 -18.14
C LEU A 129 -6.53 18.51 -17.49
N LEU A 130 -7.46 19.34 -17.95
CA LEU A 130 -8.86 19.35 -17.51
C LEU A 130 -9.51 17.97 -17.72
N GLU A 131 -9.20 17.34 -18.85
CA GLU A 131 -9.58 15.97 -19.16
C GLU A 131 -8.32 15.09 -19.09
N LYS A 132 -8.25 14.24 -18.06
CA LYS A 132 -7.14 13.32 -17.88
C LYS A 132 -7.32 12.11 -18.79
N PRO A 133 -6.28 11.70 -19.53
CA PRO A 133 -6.33 10.43 -20.22
C PRO A 133 -6.43 9.30 -19.19
N ILE A 134 -7.17 8.23 -19.53
CA ILE A 134 -7.33 7.03 -18.68
C ILE A 134 -5.96 6.43 -18.30
N ILE A 135 -4.97 6.60 -19.18
CA ILE A 135 -3.60 6.13 -19.01
C ILE A 135 -2.66 7.31 -19.19
N GLN A 136 -1.74 7.50 -18.24
CA GLN A 136 -0.71 8.54 -18.34
C GLN A 136 0.17 8.30 -19.59
N LEU A 137 0.32 9.36 -20.38
CA LEU A 137 1.09 9.35 -21.62
C LEU A 137 2.60 9.40 -21.31
N PRO A 138 3.38 8.36 -21.67
CA PRO A 138 4.80 8.32 -21.34
C PRO A 138 5.63 9.28 -22.22
N ASN A 139 6.57 10.02 -21.61
CA ASN A 139 7.51 10.89 -22.33
C ASN A 139 8.56 10.07 -23.10
N HIS A 140 8.25 9.71 -24.35
CA HIS A 140 9.11 8.93 -25.23
C HIS A 140 9.78 9.76 -26.33
N THR A 141 10.83 9.19 -26.93
CA THR A 141 11.56 9.76 -28.08
C THR A 141 11.22 9.15 -29.42
N LYS A 142 11.58 9.89 -30.47
CA LYS A 142 11.76 9.44 -31.84
C LYS A 142 13.27 9.44 -32.17
N PRO A 143 13.89 8.28 -32.46
CA PRO A 143 13.35 6.93 -32.35
C PRO A 143 13.13 6.49 -30.88
N LEU A 144 12.29 5.47 -30.69
CA LEU A 144 12.05 4.86 -29.38
C LEU A 144 13.33 4.19 -28.86
N LYS A 145 13.49 4.10 -27.54
CA LYS A 145 14.63 3.39 -26.94
C LYS A 145 14.43 1.89 -27.03
N SER A 146 15.53 1.12 -27.14
CA SER A 146 15.53 -0.35 -27.28
C SER A 146 14.62 -1.09 -26.28
N HIS A 147 14.57 -0.64 -25.03
CA HIS A 147 13.76 -1.23 -23.96
C HIS A 147 12.26 -0.87 -24.01
N VAL A 148 11.88 0.12 -24.82
CA VAL A 148 10.46 0.52 -25.01
C VAL A 148 9.80 -0.32 -26.10
N TYR A 149 10.59 -0.93 -27.00
CA TYR A 149 10.03 -1.79 -28.04
C TYR A 149 9.39 -3.03 -27.43
N THR A 150 8.10 -3.19 -27.67
CA THR A 150 7.38 -4.44 -27.39
C THR A 150 7.75 -5.44 -28.48
N LYS A 151 8.54 -6.45 -28.11
CA LYS A 151 8.74 -7.62 -28.96
C LYS A 151 7.53 -8.53 -28.79
N TYR A 152 6.77 -8.71 -29.86
CA TYR A 152 5.66 -9.66 -29.88
C TYR A 152 6.20 -11.04 -30.27
N SER A 153 5.82 -12.06 -29.50
CA SER A 153 6.05 -13.45 -29.88
C SER A 153 5.21 -13.79 -31.12
N LYS A 154 5.63 -14.82 -31.85
CA LYS A 154 4.84 -15.39 -32.95
C LYS A 154 3.45 -15.76 -32.43
N ASP A 155 2.42 -15.48 -33.22
CA ASP A 155 1.05 -15.89 -32.91
C ASP A 155 0.95 -17.43 -33.04
N PRO A 156 0.46 -18.15 -32.01
CA PRO A 156 0.31 -19.61 -32.06
C PRO A 156 -0.60 -20.10 -33.21
N LEU A 157 -1.46 -19.24 -33.75
CA LEU A 157 -2.28 -19.60 -34.92
C LEU A 157 -1.43 -19.79 -36.19
N ILE A 158 -0.34 -19.03 -36.31
CA ILE A 158 0.59 -19.10 -37.45
C ILE A 158 1.33 -20.44 -37.44
N ASP A 159 1.64 -20.98 -36.25
CA ASP A 159 2.23 -22.31 -36.11
C ASP A 159 1.26 -23.42 -36.55
N ARG A 160 -0.04 -23.27 -36.29
CA ARG A 160 -1.07 -24.24 -36.69
C ARG A 160 -1.36 -24.25 -38.20
N LEU A 161 -1.17 -23.12 -38.86
CA LEU A 161 -1.45 -22.93 -40.27
C LEU A 161 -0.23 -23.19 -41.17
N GLU A 162 0.90 -23.58 -40.59
CA GLU A 162 2.17 -23.84 -41.30
C GLU A 162 2.60 -22.71 -42.24
N VAL A 163 2.23 -21.46 -41.92
CA VAL A 163 2.60 -20.30 -42.73
C VAL A 163 4.08 -20.00 -42.52
N VAL A 164 4.87 -20.09 -43.59
CA VAL A 164 6.28 -19.73 -43.60
C VAL A 164 6.40 -18.22 -43.47
N LEU A 165 7.05 -17.78 -42.39
CA LEU A 165 7.33 -16.35 -42.17
C LEU A 165 8.44 -15.89 -43.14
N PRO A 166 8.35 -14.64 -43.65
CA PRO A 166 9.41 -14.08 -44.48
C PRO A 166 10.74 -14.01 -43.71
N GLU A 167 11.84 -14.20 -44.42
CA GLU A 167 13.18 -14.11 -43.84
C GLU A 167 13.49 -12.67 -43.39
N GLY A 168 13.89 -12.49 -42.14
CA GLY A 168 14.28 -11.20 -41.58
C GLY A 168 13.84 -10.98 -40.13
N GLU A 169 14.17 -9.81 -39.58
CA GLU A 169 13.65 -9.39 -38.28
C GLU A 169 12.14 -9.13 -38.38
N PRO A 170 11.35 -9.53 -37.36
CA PRO A 170 9.92 -9.26 -37.35
C PRO A 170 9.66 -7.74 -37.42
N PRO A 171 8.55 -7.31 -38.06
CA PRO A 171 8.21 -5.89 -38.18
C PRO A 171 8.19 -5.21 -36.81
N LYS A 172 8.93 -4.09 -36.71
CA LYS A 172 8.93 -3.27 -35.50
C LYS A 172 7.69 -2.39 -35.49
N PHE A 173 6.73 -2.70 -34.63
CA PHE A 173 5.56 -1.86 -34.43
C PHE A 173 5.92 -0.65 -33.56
N TYR A 174 5.80 0.55 -34.13
CA TYR A 174 6.04 1.81 -33.42
C TYR A 174 4.82 2.33 -32.66
N LYS A 175 3.70 1.59 -32.70
CA LYS A 175 2.45 1.85 -31.98
C LYS A 175 2.08 0.62 -31.16
N MET A 176 1.58 0.81 -29.94
CA MET A 176 0.97 -0.29 -29.20
C MET A 176 -0.25 -0.79 -29.98
N VAL A 177 -0.38 -2.12 -30.11
CA VAL A 177 -1.55 -2.74 -30.74
C VAL A 177 -2.76 -2.52 -29.83
N GLN A 178 -3.65 -1.60 -30.21
CA GLN A 178 -4.79 -1.16 -29.37
C GLN A 178 -5.89 -2.23 -29.20
N ASN A 179 -5.81 -3.35 -29.91
CA ASN A 179 -6.84 -4.40 -29.93
C ASN A 179 -6.54 -5.63 -29.06
N THR A 180 -5.37 -5.71 -28.41
CA THR A 180 -5.02 -6.88 -27.58
C THR A 180 -5.57 -6.81 -26.15
N GLN A 181 -6.16 -5.69 -25.75
CA GLN A 181 -6.68 -5.44 -24.39
C GLN A 181 -8.20 -5.46 -24.29
N ARG A 182 -8.92 -5.93 -25.32
CA ARG A 182 -10.36 -6.21 -25.17
C ARG A 182 -10.52 -7.40 -24.24
N ASN A 183 -10.62 -7.12 -22.94
CA ASN A 183 -11.09 -8.07 -21.95
C ASN A 183 -12.45 -8.57 -22.42
N ASN A 184 -12.61 -9.88 -22.59
CA ASN A 184 -13.87 -10.55 -22.92
C ASN A 184 -14.86 -10.50 -21.74
N ALA A 185 -15.18 -9.31 -21.28
CA ALA A 185 -16.15 -9.05 -20.23
C ALA A 185 -16.96 -7.84 -20.68
N THR A 186 -17.97 -8.13 -21.51
CA THR A 186 -19.14 -7.32 -21.93
C THR A 186 -19.27 -7.18 -23.45
N SER A 187 -19.97 -8.13 -24.06
CA SER A 187 -20.67 -7.90 -25.32
C SER A 187 -21.98 -8.71 -25.35
N ASN A 188 -22.91 -8.33 -24.48
CA ASN A 188 -24.35 -8.51 -24.71
C ASN A 188 -24.97 -7.11 -24.61
N ILE A 189 -24.80 -6.30 -25.66
CA ILE A 189 -25.69 -5.17 -25.93
C ILE A 189 -26.04 -5.26 -27.41
N LEU A 190 -27.22 -5.85 -27.62
CA LEU A 190 -27.95 -5.94 -28.86
C LEU A 190 -28.31 -4.51 -29.32
N SER A 191 -27.76 -4.08 -30.45
CA SER A 191 -28.25 -2.89 -31.16
C SER A 191 -29.34 -3.34 -32.11
N SER A 192 -30.59 -2.96 -31.80
CA SER A 192 -31.76 -3.22 -32.62
C SER A 192 -31.76 -2.35 -33.88
N SER A 193 -31.82 -2.98 -35.05
CA SER A 193 -32.50 -2.42 -36.21
C SER A 193 -33.28 -3.53 -36.89
N ASN A 194 -34.58 -3.28 -37.04
CA ASN A 194 -35.61 -4.16 -37.57
C ASN A 194 -35.24 -4.71 -38.95
N ASP A 195 -35.56 -5.98 -39.20
CA ASP A 195 -36.46 -6.41 -40.27
C ASP A 195 -36.74 -7.93 -40.15
N VAL A 196 -38.02 -8.28 -40.19
CA VAL A 196 -38.64 -9.63 -40.13
C VAL A 196 -39.45 -9.74 -41.43
N PRO A 197 -39.46 -10.86 -42.18
CA PRO A 197 -40.34 -12.01 -41.92
C PRO A 197 -39.69 -13.38 -42.27
N ASN A 198 -40.18 -14.57 -41.96
CA ASN A 198 -41.24 -15.18 -41.15
C ASN A 198 -41.12 -16.71 -41.43
N VAL A 199 -41.91 -17.54 -40.74
CA VAL A 199 -42.37 -18.89 -41.11
C VAL A 199 -41.72 -20.09 -40.36
N THR A 200 -42.20 -20.23 -39.11
CA THR A 200 -42.93 -21.37 -38.51
C THR A 200 -42.30 -22.76 -38.27
N ASP A 201 -42.63 -23.26 -37.06
CA ASP A 201 -43.02 -24.64 -36.68
C ASP A 201 -41.89 -25.65 -36.33
N VAL A 202 -41.93 -26.50 -35.28
CA VAL A 202 -42.87 -26.78 -34.19
C VAL A 202 -42.25 -27.88 -33.27
N ILE A 203 -42.53 -27.81 -31.95
CA ILE A 203 -42.74 -28.91 -30.96
C ILE A 203 -41.57 -29.68 -30.28
N LEU A 204 -41.63 -29.61 -28.93
CA LEU A 204 -41.37 -30.56 -27.82
C LEU A 204 -40.44 -31.77 -28.02
N SER A 205 -39.64 -32.09 -26.98
CA SER A 205 -39.95 -33.16 -25.99
C SER A 205 -38.78 -33.47 -25.02
N THR A 206 -39.05 -33.30 -23.73
CA THR A 206 -38.75 -34.16 -22.56
C THR A 206 -37.55 -35.13 -22.53
N GLU A 207 -36.82 -35.02 -21.41
CA GLU A 207 -36.41 -36.08 -20.46
C GLU A 207 -35.30 -37.11 -20.78
N LYS A 208 -34.30 -37.07 -19.89
CA LYS A 208 -33.71 -38.16 -19.07
C LYS A 208 -32.37 -38.82 -19.47
N ALA A 209 -31.54 -38.85 -18.41
CA ALA A 209 -30.47 -39.77 -18.05
C ALA A 209 -29.11 -39.56 -18.77
N VAL A 210 -27.94 -39.61 -18.12
CA VAL A 210 -27.47 -40.57 -17.12
C VAL A 210 -26.31 -39.96 -16.28
N ASN A 211 -26.40 -40.15 -14.97
CA ASN A 211 -25.37 -40.35 -13.93
C ASN A 211 -23.90 -39.99 -14.24
N MET A 212 -23.28 -39.19 -13.35
CA MET A 212 -22.01 -39.59 -12.72
C MET A 212 -22.06 -39.23 -11.23
N LEU A 213 -21.95 -40.32 -10.46
CA LEU A 213 -22.13 -40.50 -9.04
C LEU A 213 -20.81 -40.21 -8.32
N VAL A 214 -20.78 -39.29 -7.34
CA VAL A 214 -19.68 -39.19 -6.37
C VAL A 214 -20.26 -39.50 -4.98
N PRO A 215 -19.81 -40.57 -4.29
CA PRO A 215 -20.34 -40.92 -2.98
C PRO A 215 -19.96 -39.90 -1.90
N SER A 216 -20.99 -39.38 -1.22
CA SER A 216 -20.94 -38.46 -0.07
C SER A 216 -20.52 -39.13 1.25
N ALA A 217 -19.60 -40.09 1.18
CA ALA A 217 -19.27 -41.00 2.29
C ALA A 217 -17.80 -41.03 2.69
N ILE A 218 -17.04 -39.92 2.58
CA ILE A 218 -15.81 -39.70 3.37
C ILE A 218 -15.71 -38.21 3.69
N LEU A 219 -16.29 -37.77 4.83
CA LEU A 219 -15.79 -36.62 5.61
C LEU A 219 -16.51 -36.64 6.97
N LYS A 220 -16.12 -37.62 7.79
CA LYS A 220 -16.54 -37.71 9.19
C LYS A 220 -15.91 -36.56 9.98
N LYS A 221 -16.78 -35.88 10.71
CA LYS A 221 -16.47 -34.99 11.85
C LYS A 221 -15.50 -35.65 12.83
N SER A 222 -14.55 -34.88 13.35
CA SER A 222 -14.05 -35.05 14.70
C SER A 222 -14.26 -33.76 15.50
N LYS A 223 -14.84 -33.93 16.69
CA LYS A 223 -15.10 -32.91 17.71
C LYS A 223 -13.91 -32.84 18.68
N LYS A 224 -13.82 -31.69 19.37
CA LYS A 224 -13.12 -31.37 20.63
C LYS A 224 -11.62 -31.04 20.58
N LYS A 225 -11.31 -29.78 20.89
CA LYS A 225 -10.94 -29.37 22.27
C LYS A 225 -11.18 -27.87 22.45
N GLU A 226 -12.03 -27.55 23.42
CA GLU A 226 -12.03 -26.26 24.10
C GLU A 226 -10.64 -26.06 24.70
N LEU A 227 -10.06 -24.90 24.44
CA LEU A 227 -8.90 -24.39 25.12
C LEU A 227 -9.32 -23.00 25.54
N ASP A 228 -9.71 -22.88 26.81
CA ASP A 228 -9.89 -21.60 27.48
C ASP A 228 -8.53 -20.89 27.42
N HIS A 229 -8.40 -19.99 26.44
CA HIS A 229 -7.40 -18.95 26.49
C HIS A 229 -8.09 -17.76 27.14
N ASP A 230 -7.69 -17.47 28.37
CA ASP A 230 -7.94 -16.19 29.02
C ASP A 230 -7.30 -15.10 28.15
N ASP A 231 -8.05 -14.61 27.16
CA ASP A 231 -7.83 -13.31 26.53
C ASP A 231 -8.16 -12.25 27.59
N ARG A 232 -7.21 -12.05 28.52
CA ARG A 232 -7.08 -10.75 29.16
C ARG A 232 -6.46 -9.82 28.13
N ASP A 233 -7.35 -9.23 27.34
CA ASP A 233 -7.13 -7.95 26.70
C ASP A 233 -6.76 -6.94 27.81
N ASP A 234 -5.47 -6.85 28.11
CA ASP A 234 -4.91 -5.67 28.75
C ASP A 234 -4.93 -4.55 27.68
N ASP A 235 -6.12 -3.97 27.47
CA ASP A 235 -6.29 -2.67 26.83
C ASP A 235 -5.58 -1.62 27.72
N TYR A 236 -4.28 -1.47 27.52
CA TYR A 236 -3.54 -0.35 28.10
C TYR A 236 -3.99 0.92 27.36
N ASP A 237 -4.96 1.62 27.96
CA ASP A 237 -5.28 3.01 27.64
C ASP A 237 -3.98 3.83 27.65
N TYR A 238 -3.53 4.21 26.46
CA TYR A 238 -2.33 5.00 26.19
C TYR A 238 -2.56 6.50 26.44
N ASP A 239 -3.52 6.84 27.30
CA ASP A 239 -4.01 8.20 27.46
C ASP A 239 -3.48 8.83 28.76
N ASN A 240 -2.30 9.44 28.59
CA ASN A 240 -1.56 10.33 29.50
C ASN A 240 -0.48 9.69 30.39
N ASP A 241 0.63 9.32 29.76
CA ASP A 241 1.91 8.91 30.37
C ASP A 241 2.85 10.10 30.66
N TYR A 242 2.38 11.17 31.30
CA TYR A 242 3.29 12.23 31.78
C TYR A 242 3.62 12.02 33.26
N ALA A 243 4.92 12.07 33.59
CA ALA A 243 5.32 12.13 35.00
C ALA A 243 4.78 13.43 35.64
N PRO A 244 4.47 13.49 36.95
CA PRO A 244 3.89 14.69 37.57
C PRO A 244 4.67 15.99 37.31
N GLU A 245 6.00 15.90 37.22
CA GLU A 245 6.89 17.01 36.89
C GLU A 245 6.82 17.41 35.39
N GLU A 246 6.61 16.44 34.51
CA GLU A 246 6.39 16.67 33.07
C GLU A 246 4.98 17.21 32.81
N GLU A 247 3.95 16.75 33.55
CA GLU A 247 2.62 17.35 33.53
C GLU A 247 2.68 18.82 33.96
N GLU A 248 3.40 19.12 35.05
CA GLU A 248 3.56 20.49 35.54
C GLU A 248 4.33 21.37 34.56
N TYR A 249 5.38 20.83 33.92
CA TYR A 249 6.10 21.51 32.84
C TYR A 249 5.22 21.77 31.62
N LEU A 250 4.45 20.77 31.17
CA LEU A 250 3.55 20.87 30.01
C LEU A 250 2.36 21.79 30.27
N ILE A 251 1.85 21.82 31.50
CA ILE A 251 0.87 22.81 31.95
C ILE A 251 1.50 24.21 31.95
N ALA A 252 2.75 24.36 32.42
CA ALA A 252 3.45 25.64 32.46
C ALA A 252 3.75 26.22 31.05
N ILE A 253 4.00 25.36 30.06
CA ILE A 253 4.19 25.78 28.65
C ILE A 253 2.89 25.76 27.82
N GLY A 254 1.73 25.57 28.45
CA GLY A 254 0.41 25.66 27.83
C GLY A 254 0.04 24.51 26.88
N LYS A 255 0.76 23.38 26.93
CA LYS A 255 0.50 22.19 26.10
C LYS A 255 -0.51 21.22 26.70
N LEU A 256 -0.83 21.35 27.99
CA LEU A 256 -1.88 20.59 28.67
C LEU A 256 -2.85 21.52 29.41
N PRO A 257 -4.16 21.25 29.38
CA PRO A 257 -5.14 22.03 30.14
C PRO A 257 -4.96 21.80 31.65
N SER A 258 -4.90 22.88 32.43
CA SER A 258 -4.83 22.80 33.89
C SER A 258 -6.10 22.16 34.46
N LYS A 259 -5.97 21.03 35.15
CA LYS A 259 -7.09 20.27 35.73
C LYS A 259 -7.73 20.94 36.97
N ARG A 260 -7.33 22.16 37.35
CA ARG A 260 -7.77 22.83 38.60
C ARG A 260 -9.06 23.67 38.50
N SER A 261 -9.76 23.73 37.38
CA SER A 261 -11.01 24.52 37.27
C SER A 261 -12.26 23.66 37.02
N ARG A 262 -12.67 22.86 38.01
CA ARG A 262 -14.07 22.40 38.15
C ARG A 262 -14.44 22.32 39.64
N ILE A 263 -14.49 23.49 40.26
CA ILE A 263 -15.34 23.74 41.43
C ILE A 263 -16.02 25.07 41.13
N ASN A 264 -17.21 24.97 40.56
CA ASN A 264 -18.40 25.81 40.75
C ASN A 264 -19.49 25.28 39.82
#